data_AF-A0A3A0BJK9-F1
#
_entry.id   AF-A0A3A0BJK9-F1
#
_cell.length_a   1.000
_cell.length_b   1.000
_cell.length_c   1.000
_cell.angle_alpha   90.00
_cell.angle_beta   90.00
_cell.angle_gamma   90.00
#
_symmetry.space_group_name_H-M   'P 1'
#
loop_
_entity.id
_entity.type
_entity.pdbx_description
1 polymer ?
#
loop_
_entity_poly.entity_id
_entity_poly.type
_entity_poly.pdbx_seq_one_letter_code
_entity_poly.pdbx_strand_id
1 'polypeptide(L)'
;MKKLHFVMAMFAVASLILAACGGGGGGGLKVGMVTDLGGIDDKSFNATAYAGIQKAIDELGIEGKYLESTQQSDYAKNIQQYLDEDTDLIVTVGFLLGVDTA
;
A
#
# COMPACT_ATOMS: atom_id res chain seq x y z
N MET A 1 20.74 47.31 7.57
CA MET A 1 21.42 46.70 6.40
C MET A 1 22.10 45.38 6.77
N LYS A 2 23.15 45.34 7.59
CA LYS A 2 23.88 44.09 7.93
C LYS A 2 23.04 43.01 8.65
N LYS A 3 22.17 43.42 9.57
CA LYS A 3 21.24 42.51 10.27
C LYS A 3 20.13 41.95 9.37
N LEU A 4 19.77 42.68 8.31
CA LEU A 4 18.72 42.25 7.36
C LEU A 4 19.26 41.17 6.41
N HIS A 5 20.50 41.29 5.95
CA HIS A 5 21.17 40.25 5.17
C HIS A 5 21.40 38.96 5.97
N PHE A 6 21.66 39.08 7.27
CA PHE A 6 21.84 37.92 8.15
C PHE A 6 20.54 37.11 8.34
N VAL A 7 19.41 37.81 8.52
CA VAL A 7 18.08 37.18 8.62
C VAL A 7 17.68 36.52 7.29
N MET A 8 17.97 37.17 6.17
CA MET A 8 17.65 36.64 4.84
C MET A 8 18.49 35.39 4.49
N ALA A 9 19.77 35.38 4.85
CA ALA A 9 20.63 34.20 4.72
C ALA A 9 20.17 33.04 5.62
N MET A 10 19.73 33.33 6.84
CA MET A 10 19.23 32.31 7.77
C MET A 10 17.90 31.70 7.29
N PHE A 11 17.03 32.49 6.66
CA PHE A 11 15.80 32.00 6.02
C PHE A 11 16.11 31.09 4.81
N ALA A 12 17.11 31.44 3.99
CA ALA A 12 17.53 30.64 2.85
C ALA A 12 18.11 29.28 3.28
N VAL A 13 18.94 29.26 4.34
CA VAL A 13 19.50 28.02 4.90
C VAL A 13 18.40 27.16 5.53
N ALA A 14 17.44 27.75 6.24
CA ALA A 14 16.29 27.01 6.77
C ALA A 14 15.46 26.37 5.65
N SER A 15 15.23 27.08 4.53
CA SER A 15 14.48 26.50 3.39
C SER A 15 15.20 25.35 2.69
N LEU A 16 16.54 25.35 2.66
CA LEU A 16 17.35 24.26 2.10
C LEU A 16 17.31 23.01 3.00
N ILE A 17 17.19 23.16 4.32
CA ILE A 17 17.06 22.04 5.26
C ILE A 17 15.67 21.39 5.15
N LEU A 18 14.61 22.16 4.93
CA LEU A 18 13.26 21.60 4.70
C LEU A 18 13.15 20.83 3.37
N ALA A 19 13.85 21.25 2.33
CA ALA A 19 13.85 20.54 1.04
C ALA A 19 14.63 19.21 1.09
N ALA A 20 15.65 19.09 1.95
CA ALA A 20 16.46 17.88 2.09
C ALA A 20 15.80 16.78 2.93
N CYS A 21 14.74 17.10 3.68
CA CYS A 21 13.94 16.12 4.42
C CYS A 21 12.60 15.79 3.75
N GLY A 22 12.36 16.30 2.54
CA GLY A 22 11.28 15.87 1.65
C GLY A 22 11.60 14.51 1.03
N GLY A 23 11.68 13.47 1.88
CA GLY A 23 11.83 12.10 1.43
C GLY A 23 10.66 11.71 0.52
N GLY A 24 11.00 11.41 -0.74
CA GLY A 24 10.21 10.56 -1.64
C GLY A 24 8.77 10.97 -1.89
N GLY A 25 8.57 11.99 -2.75
CA GLY A 25 7.26 12.30 -3.33
C GLY A 25 6.80 11.28 -4.37
N GLY A 26 6.53 10.05 -3.92
CA GLY A 26 5.72 9.05 -4.61
C GLY A 26 5.03 8.23 -3.54
N GLY A 27 3.69 8.21 -3.51
CA GLY A 27 2.93 7.34 -2.60
C GLY A 27 3.45 5.91 -2.72
N GLY A 28 3.50 5.20 -1.60
CA GLY A 28 3.97 3.82 -1.58
C GLY A 28 3.21 2.98 -2.61
N LEU A 29 3.84 1.95 -3.16
CA LEU A 29 3.19 1.03 -4.09
C LEU A 29 1.85 0.56 -3.49
N LYS A 30 0.74 0.73 -4.20
CA LYS A 30 -0.57 0.28 -3.73
C LYS A 30 -0.70 -1.22 -3.95
N VAL A 31 -0.87 -1.96 -2.88
CA VAL A 31 -1.00 -3.42 -2.94
C VAL A 31 -2.30 -3.85 -2.30
N GLY A 32 -3.14 -4.52 -3.07
CA GLY A 32 -4.42 -5.07 -2.62
C GLY A 32 -4.37 -6.60 -2.55
N MET A 33 -4.74 -7.18 -1.41
CA MET A 33 -4.91 -8.63 -1.27
C MET A 33 -6.38 -9.00 -1.37
N VAL A 34 -6.71 -10.08 -2.10
CA VAL A 34 -8.05 -10.71 -2.10
C VAL A 34 -7.91 -12.13 -1.54
N THR A 35 -8.63 -12.45 -0.47
CA THR A 35 -8.60 -13.80 0.15
C THR A 35 -9.48 -14.78 -0.62
N ASP A 36 -9.17 -16.08 -0.51
CA ASP A 36 -10.17 -17.13 -0.70
C ASP A 36 -11.19 -17.12 0.47
N LEU A 37 -12.06 -18.12 0.50
CA LEU A 37 -12.92 -18.40 1.64
C LEU A 37 -12.11 -18.58 2.93
N GLY A 38 -12.72 -18.20 4.06
CA GLY A 38 -12.14 -18.38 5.41
C GLY A 38 -11.57 -17.10 6.01
N GLY A 39 -11.27 -16.07 5.21
CA GLY A 39 -10.81 -14.76 5.69
C GLY A 39 -9.42 -14.81 6.36
N ILE A 40 -8.94 -13.66 6.84
CA ILE A 40 -7.60 -13.50 7.43
C ILE A 40 -7.47 -14.14 8.82
N ASP A 41 -8.58 -14.46 9.47
CA ASP A 41 -8.61 -15.09 10.79
C ASP A 41 -8.54 -16.64 10.73
N ASP A 42 -8.26 -17.21 9.56
CA ASP A 42 -8.16 -18.66 9.33
C ASP A 42 -6.99 -19.36 10.06
N LYS A 43 -6.13 -18.58 10.74
CA LYS A 43 -4.93 -19.01 11.47
C LYS A 43 -3.95 -19.84 10.62
N SER A 44 -4.05 -19.76 9.30
CA SER A 44 -3.30 -20.60 8.38
C SER A 44 -2.95 -19.82 7.12
N PHE A 45 -3.62 -20.09 6.01
CA PHE A 45 -3.16 -19.70 4.68
C PHE A 45 -3.38 -18.21 4.43
N ASN A 46 -4.61 -17.73 4.61
CA ASN A 46 -4.95 -16.32 4.42
C ASN A 46 -4.29 -15.44 5.49
N ALA A 47 -4.25 -15.91 6.75
CA ALA A 47 -3.56 -15.24 7.84
C ALA A 47 -2.07 -15.02 7.53
N THR A 48 -1.40 -16.04 6.97
CA THR A 48 0.02 -15.96 6.60
C THR A 48 0.24 -14.96 5.46
N ALA A 49 -0.64 -14.97 4.45
CA ALA A 49 -0.54 -14.00 3.36
C ALA A 49 -0.78 -12.56 3.83
N TYR A 50 -1.75 -12.33 4.72
CA TYR A 50 -1.99 -11.03 5.31
C TYR A 50 -0.80 -10.54 6.15
N ALA A 51 -0.18 -11.43 6.93
CA ALA A 51 1.05 -11.11 7.64
C ALA A 51 2.18 -10.68 6.70
N GLY A 52 2.24 -11.24 5.49
CA GLY A 52 3.15 -10.79 4.43
C GLY A 52 2.88 -9.36 3.97
N ILE A 53 1.61 -8.98 3.78
CA ILE A 53 1.23 -7.59 3.47
C ILE A 53 1.63 -6.64 4.59
N GLN A 54 1.36 -6.99 5.85
CA GLN A 54 1.75 -6.17 7.01
C GLN A 54 3.27 -5.96 7.06
N LYS A 55 4.03 -7.04 6.87
CA LYS A 55 5.49 -6.96 6.83
C LYS A 55 5.99 -6.07 5.69
N ALA A 56 5.36 -6.13 4.51
CA ALA A 56 5.72 -5.27 3.39
C ALA A 56 5.39 -3.79 3.64
N ILE A 57 4.31 -3.49 4.35
CA ILE A 57 4.01 -2.11 4.80
C ILE A 57 5.18 -1.60 5.66
N ASP A 58 5.60 -2.39 6.64
CA ASP A 58 6.65 -2.01 7.59
C ASP A 58 8.04 -1.91 6.94
N GLU A 59 8.40 -2.86 6.07
CA GLU A 59 9.76 -2.98 5.53
C GLU A 59 9.96 -2.21 4.20
N LEU A 60 8.90 -2.08 3.40
CA LEU A 60 8.97 -1.52 2.04
C LEU A 60 8.17 -0.23 1.88
N GLY A 61 7.36 0.16 2.87
CA GLY A 61 6.56 1.39 2.82
C GLY A 61 5.46 1.37 1.77
N ILE A 62 4.89 0.19 1.47
CA ILE A 62 3.75 0.05 0.55
C ILE A 62 2.45 0.59 1.17
N GLU A 63 1.48 0.93 0.33
CA GLU A 63 0.09 1.18 0.73
C GLU A 63 -0.70 -0.13 0.62
N GLY A 64 -0.70 -0.95 1.69
CA GLY A 64 -1.33 -2.27 1.71
C GLY A 64 -2.80 -2.26 2.15
N LYS A 65 -3.67 -2.98 1.44
CA LYS A 65 -5.09 -3.24 1.78
C LYS A 65 -5.45 -4.72 1.59
N TYR A 66 -6.59 -5.15 2.14
CA TYR A 66 -7.17 -6.47 1.88
C TYR A 66 -8.69 -6.42 1.73
N LEU A 67 -9.23 -7.36 0.94
CA LEU A 67 -10.66 -7.65 0.82
C LEU A 67 -10.87 -9.14 1.06
N GLU A 68 -11.84 -9.45 1.92
CA GLU A 68 -12.22 -10.84 2.19
C GLU A 68 -13.34 -11.28 1.26
N SER A 69 -13.28 -12.53 0.82
CA SER A 69 -14.35 -13.19 0.08
C SER A 69 -15.10 -14.16 0.98
N THR A 70 -16.43 -13.97 1.05
CA THR A 70 -17.32 -14.82 1.85
C THR A 70 -17.94 -15.94 1.02
N GLN A 71 -18.01 -15.74 -0.30
CA GLN A 71 -18.49 -16.68 -1.29
C GLN A 71 -17.76 -16.47 -2.63
N GLN A 72 -17.77 -17.47 -3.52
CA GLN A 72 -17.01 -17.40 -4.78
C GLN A 72 -17.44 -16.25 -5.71
N SER A 73 -18.71 -15.84 -5.67
CA SER A 73 -19.17 -14.70 -6.47
C SER A 73 -18.57 -13.35 -6.04
N ASP A 74 -17.86 -13.30 -4.91
CA ASP A 74 -17.19 -12.09 -4.43
C ASP A 74 -15.85 -11.87 -5.15
N TYR A 75 -15.22 -12.91 -5.73
CA TYR A 75 -13.85 -12.84 -6.25
C TYR A 75 -13.71 -11.79 -7.36
N ALA A 76 -14.47 -11.93 -8.46
CA ALA A 76 -14.43 -11.00 -9.58
C ALA A 76 -14.75 -9.55 -9.15
N LYS A 77 -15.71 -9.38 -8.24
CA LYS A 77 -16.09 -8.06 -7.70
C LYS A 77 -14.95 -7.43 -6.89
N ASN A 78 -14.32 -8.20 -6.01
CA ASN A 78 -13.23 -7.73 -5.16
C ASN A 78 -11.98 -7.38 -6.00
N ILE A 79 -11.67 -8.19 -7.02
CA ILE A 79 -10.59 -7.91 -7.96
C ILE A 79 -10.92 -6.64 -8.76
N GLN A 80 -12.14 -6.51 -9.29
CA GLN A 80 -12.56 -5.33 -10.04
C GLN A 80 -12.49 -4.06 -9.20
N GLN A 81 -12.84 -4.13 -7.91
CA GLN A 81 -12.70 -2.99 -7.01
C GLN A 81 -11.25 -2.47 -6.96
N TYR A 82 -10.25 -3.36 -6.87
CA TYR A 82 -8.85 -2.92 -6.85
C TYR A 82 -8.37 -2.41 -8.21
N LEU A 83 -8.90 -2.94 -9.31
CA LEU A 83 -8.65 -2.37 -10.65
C LEU A 83 -9.22 -0.94 -10.74
N ASP A 84 -10.44 -0.73 -10.25
CA ASP A 84 -11.09 0.59 -10.24
C ASP A 84 -10.39 1.60 -9.30
N GLU A 85 -9.70 1.12 -8.26
CA GLU A 85 -8.89 1.92 -7.32
C GLU A 85 -7.47 2.26 -7.85
N ASP A 86 -7.14 1.86 -9.08
CA ASP A 86 -5.80 1.96 -9.67
C ASP A 86 -4.73 1.36 -8.73
N THR A 87 -4.98 0.13 -8.25
CA THR A 87 -4.03 -0.62 -7.41
C THR A 87 -2.88 -1.16 -8.26
N ASP A 88 -1.63 -0.94 -7.85
CA ASP A 88 -0.45 -1.31 -8.64
C ASP A 88 -0.20 -2.82 -8.68
N LEU A 89 -0.52 -3.53 -7.59
CA LEU A 89 -0.39 -4.99 -7.48
C LEU A 89 -1.60 -5.59 -6.74
N ILE A 90 -2.25 -6.56 -7.37
CA ILE A 90 -3.31 -7.35 -6.74
C ILE A 90 -2.76 -8.76 -6.44
N VAL A 91 -2.81 -9.16 -5.17
CA VAL A 91 -2.40 -10.49 -4.71
C VAL A 91 -3.66 -11.32 -4.42
N THR A 92 -3.97 -12.25 -5.32
CA THR A 92 -5.10 -13.18 -5.16
C THR A 92 -4.65 -14.45 -4.46
N VAL A 93 -5.21 -14.72 -3.28
CA VAL A 93 -4.73 -15.76 -2.37
C VAL A 93 -5.74 -16.90 -2.31
N GLY A 94 -5.63 -17.87 -3.22
CA GLY A 94 -6.53 -19.02 -3.27
C GLY A 94 -6.56 -19.67 -4.65
N PHE A 95 -6.76 -20.99 -4.70
CA PHE A 95 -6.85 -21.72 -5.97
C PHE A 95 -8.11 -21.33 -6.76
N LEU A 96 -9.22 -21.09 -6.06
CA LEU A 96 -10.51 -20.82 -6.70
C LEU A 96 -10.57 -19.46 -7.42
N LEU A 97 -9.71 -18.50 -7.03
CA LEU A 97 -9.59 -17.21 -7.71
C LEU A 97 -8.97 -17.32 -9.11
N GLY A 98 -8.36 -18.47 -9.44
CA GLY A 98 -7.64 -18.68 -10.70
C GLY A 98 -8.47 -18.37 -11.96
N VAL A 99 -9.79 -18.59 -11.92
CA VAL A 99 -10.69 -18.29 -13.05
C VAL A 99 -10.80 -16.79 -13.31
N ASP A 100 -10.82 -15.98 -12.26
CA ASP A 100 -11.01 -14.52 -12.34
C ASP A 100 -9.67 -13.77 -12.52
N THR A 101 -8.54 -14.48 -12.50
CA THR A 101 -7.18 -13.92 -12.64
C THR A 101 -6.45 -14.36 -13.91
N ALA A 102 -7.07 -15.22 -14.72
CA ALA A 102 -6.49 -15.78 -15.94
C ALA A 102 -6.65 -14.87 -17.17
#